data_AF-A0A0A2AY41-F1
#
_entry.id   AF-A0A0A2AY41-F1
#
_cell.length_a   1.000
_cell.length_b   1.000
_cell.length_c   1.000
_cell.angle_alpha   90.00
_cell.angle_beta   90.00
_cell.angle_gamma   90.00
#
_symmetry.space_group_name_H-M   'P 1'
#
loop_
_entity.id
_entity.type
_entity.pdbx_description
1 polymer ?
#
loop_
_entity_poly.entity_id
_entity_poly.type
_entity_poly.pdbx_seq_one_letter_code
_entity_poly.pdbx_strand_id
1 'polypeptide(L)'
;MKKKSFIYSDLSKKQLEKLKEFYIQKKVDSMSHQELKQYVLEIISHQINDTIDKEEEIEAWREMSDFFGEQFEIVILEIQTKYIDEKNVPETEIDSQKKRIELLKNNNLDQDKTDMWDD
;
A
#
# COMPACT_ATOMS: atom_id res chain seq x y z
N MET A 1 9.97 12.93 36.79
CA MET A 1 8.72 13.58 36.31
C MET A 1 7.83 12.51 35.70
N LYS A 2 6.58 12.32 36.14
CA LYS A 2 5.67 11.37 35.49
C LYS A 2 5.41 11.90 34.07
N LYS A 3 5.72 11.10 33.03
CA LYS A 3 5.34 11.42 31.65
C LYS A 3 3.82 11.53 31.63
N LYS A 4 3.29 12.74 31.42
CA LYS A 4 1.89 12.89 31.06
C LYS A 4 1.72 12.18 29.72
N SER A 5 0.91 11.13 29.70
CA SER A 5 0.45 10.52 28.45
C SER A 5 -0.65 11.42 27.90
N PHE A 6 -0.57 11.74 26.62
CA PHE A 6 -1.70 12.34 25.91
C PHE A 6 -2.61 11.20 25.43
N ILE A 7 -3.92 11.44 25.42
CA ILE A 7 -4.92 10.55 24.84
C ILE A 7 -5.58 11.25 23.64
N TYR A 8 -6.26 10.48 22.79
CA TYR A 8 -6.89 11.01 21.57
C TYR A 8 -7.77 12.23 21.83
N SER A 9 -8.60 12.18 22.88
CA SER A 9 -9.52 13.25 23.27
C SER A 9 -8.84 14.53 23.76
N ASP A 10 -7.52 14.52 23.99
CA ASP A 10 -6.76 15.72 24.35
C ASP A 10 -6.48 16.62 23.13
N LEU A 11 -6.70 16.11 21.92
CA LEU A 11 -6.41 16.80 20.68
C LEU A 11 -7.71 17.16 19.95
N SER A 12 -7.77 18.39 19.44
CA SER A 12 -8.82 18.80 18.50
C SER A 12 -8.63 18.12 17.14
N LYS A 13 -9.71 18.07 16.33
CA LYS A 13 -9.67 17.55 14.95
C LYS A 13 -8.53 18.16 14.13
N LYS A 14 -8.31 19.48 14.22
CA LYS A 14 -7.21 20.17 13.53
C LYS A 14 -5.82 19.74 14.02
N GLN A 15 -5.66 19.49 15.31
CA GLN A 15 -4.40 19.01 15.87
C GLN A 15 -4.13 17.56 15.49
N LEU A 16 -5.17 16.73 15.41
CA LEU A 16 -5.07 15.35 14.92
C LEU A 16 -4.67 15.32 13.45
N GLU A 17 -5.25 16.16 12.59
CA GLU A 17 -4.82 16.26 11.20
C GLU A 17 -3.36 16.69 11.07
N LYS A 18 -2.91 17.67 11.85
CA LYS A 18 -1.49 18.05 11.87
C LYS A 18 -0.57 16.95 12.41
N LEU A 19 -1.04 16.15 13.36
CA LEU A 19 -0.30 14.98 13.83
C LEU A 19 -0.16 13.93 12.73
N LYS A 20 -1.21 13.69 11.92
CA LYS A 20 -1.17 12.78 10.78
C LYS A 20 -0.16 13.25 9.72
N GLU A 21 -0.23 14.51 9.32
CA GLU A 21 0.75 15.10 8.38
C GLU A 21 2.19 14.94 8.89
N PHE A 22 2.42 15.25 10.18
CA PHE A 22 3.74 15.14 10.79
C PHE A 22 4.23 13.69 10.85
N TYR A 23 3.35 12.75 11.19
CA TYR A 23 3.65 11.33 11.19
C TYR A 23 4.06 10.84 9.80
N ILE A 24 3.28 11.19 8.76
CA ILE A 24 3.56 10.79 7.37
C ILE A 24 4.93 11.30 6.95
N GLN A 25 5.21 12.58 7.18
CA GLN A 25 6.52 13.17 6.85
C GLN A 25 7.65 12.39 7.53
N LYS A 26 7.56 12.16 8.84
CA LYS A 26 8.60 11.43 9.58
C LYS A 26 8.73 9.98 9.14
N LYS A 27 7.62 9.34 8.76
CA LYS A 27 7.61 7.97 8.26
C LYS A 27 8.33 7.89 6.93
N VAL A 28 8.03 8.78 5.98
CA VAL A 28 8.71 8.86 4.67
C VAL A 28 10.19 9.17 4.85
N ASP A 29 10.54 10.17 5.68
CA ASP A 29 11.95 10.55 5.95
C ASP A 29 12.77 9.39 6.54
N SER A 30 12.12 8.49 7.29
CA SER A 30 12.78 7.36 7.94
C SER A 30 12.96 6.13 7.05
N MET A 31 12.27 6.08 5.90
CA MET A 31 12.31 4.95 4.99
C MET A 31 13.46 5.08 3.99
N SER A 32 14.09 3.96 3.68
CA SER A 32 14.93 3.84 2.50
C SER A 32 14.09 3.90 1.21
N HIS A 33 14.73 4.18 0.08
CA HIS A 33 14.08 4.14 -1.23
C HIS A 33 13.46 2.76 -1.54
N GLN A 34 14.11 1.68 -1.07
CA GLN A 34 13.60 0.32 -1.27
C GLN A 34 12.32 0.08 -0.46
N GLU A 35 12.29 0.51 0.81
CA GLU A 35 11.09 0.41 1.65
C GLU A 35 9.94 1.27 1.11
N LEU A 36 10.24 2.47 0.63
CA LEU A 36 9.24 3.34 0.02
C LEU A 36 8.66 2.71 -1.26
N LYS A 37 9.51 2.11 -2.10
CA LYS A 37 9.06 1.38 -3.29
C LYS A 37 8.15 0.21 -2.93
N GLN A 38 8.52 -0.57 -1.91
CA GLN A 38 7.72 -1.70 -1.43
C GLN A 38 6.38 -1.22 -0.86
N TYR A 39 6.39 -0.12 -0.11
CA TYR A 39 5.18 0.48 0.45
C TYR A 39 4.19 0.93 -0.63
N VAL A 40 4.68 1.61 -1.68
CA VAL A 40 3.83 2.03 -2.81
C VAL A 40 3.28 0.81 -3.57
N LEU A 41 4.10 -0.22 -3.79
CA LEU A 41 3.65 -1.45 -4.43
C LEU A 41 2.52 -2.13 -3.66
N GLU A 42 2.63 -2.20 -2.33
CA GLU A 42 1.59 -2.78 -1.48
C GLU A 42 0.28 -1.99 -1.53
N ILE A 43 0.35 -0.66 -1.60
CA ILE A 43 -0.85 0.17 -1.76
C ILE A 43 -1.57 -0.16 -3.06
N ILE A 44 -0.87 -0.11 -4.19
CA ILE A 44 -1.44 -0.40 -5.51
C ILE A 44 -1.99 -1.83 -5.56
N SER A 45 -1.24 -2.79 -5.01
CA SER A 45 -1.67 -4.19 -4.98
C SER A 45 -2.96 -4.38 -4.17
N HIS A 46 -3.11 -3.70 -3.04
CA HIS A 46 -4.35 -3.76 -2.27
C HIS A 46 -5.53 -3.08 -2.98
N GLN A 47 -5.31 -1.93 -3.62
CA GLN A 47 -6.36 -1.26 -4.40
C GLN A 47 -6.87 -2.16 -5.52
N ILE A 48 -5.96 -2.82 -6.24
CA ILE A 48 -6.33 -3.71 -7.34
C ILE A 48 -6.97 -5.01 -6.81
N ASN A 49 -6.30 -5.70 -5.90
CA ASN A 49 -6.66 -7.08 -5.54
C ASN A 49 -7.80 -7.20 -4.52
N ASP A 50 -8.07 -6.15 -3.74
CA ASP A 50 -9.15 -6.18 -2.74
C ASP A 50 -10.50 -5.71 -3.35
N THR A 51 -10.62 -5.61 -4.69
CA THR A 51 -11.86 -5.27 -5.40
C THR A 51 -12.50 -6.44 -6.16
N ILE A 52 -13.81 -6.31 -6.39
CA ILE A 52 -14.62 -7.27 -7.14
C ILE A 52 -14.61 -6.78 -8.59
N ASP A 53 -14.06 -7.60 -9.50
CA ASP A 53 -13.85 -7.34 -10.94
C ASP A 53 -12.53 -6.62 -11.31
N LYS A 54 -12.30 -6.44 -12.61
CA LYS A 54 -11.05 -5.88 -13.18
C LYS A 54 -11.05 -4.35 -13.31
N GLU A 55 -11.96 -3.67 -12.64
CA GLU A 55 -12.12 -2.22 -12.80
C GLU A 55 -10.90 -1.46 -12.27
N GLU A 56 -10.43 -1.81 -11.07
CA GLU A 56 -9.23 -1.20 -10.48
C GLU A 56 -7.94 -1.58 -11.23
N GLU A 57 -7.87 -2.76 -11.85
CA GLU A 57 -6.76 -3.10 -12.76
C GLU A 57 -6.71 -2.13 -13.96
N ILE A 58 -7.88 -1.80 -14.52
CA ILE A 58 -8.00 -0.88 -15.66
C ILE A 58 -7.70 0.55 -15.23
N GLU A 59 -8.15 0.98 -14.05
CA GLU A 59 -7.84 2.32 -13.53
C GLU A 59 -6.35 2.45 -13.19
N ALA A 60 -5.74 1.48 -12.52
CA ALA A 60 -4.30 1.47 -12.29
C ALA A 60 -3.49 1.47 -13.60
N TRP A 61 -3.97 0.75 -14.63
CA TRP A 61 -3.37 0.82 -15.96
C TRP A 61 -3.46 2.22 -16.57
N ARG A 62 -4.62 2.87 -16.47
CA ARG A 62 -4.81 4.25 -16.95
C ARG A 62 -3.91 5.23 -16.21
N GLU A 63 -3.83 5.14 -14.89
CA GLU A 63 -2.94 5.97 -14.07
C GLU A 63 -1.46 5.81 -14.47
N MET A 64 -1.01 4.57 -14.68
CA MET A 64 0.36 4.30 -15.16
C MET A 64 0.58 4.87 -16.56
N SER A 65 -0.39 4.68 -17.48
CA SER A 65 -0.34 5.22 -18.84
C SER A 65 -0.23 6.75 -18.82
N ASP A 66 -1.02 7.42 -18.00
CA ASP A 66 -1.04 8.88 -17.87
C ASP A 66 0.26 9.40 -17.24
N PHE A 67 0.81 8.69 -16.25
CA PHE A 67 2.08 9.05 -15.60
C PHE A 67 3.27 8.97 -16.55
N PHE A 68 3.37 7.89 -17.34
CA PHE A 68 4.48 7.69 -18.29
C PHE A 68 4.28 8.42 -19.62
N GLY A 69 3.03 8.78 -19.97
CA GLY A 69 2.67 9.52 -21.16
C GLY A 69 3.23 8.89 -22.44
N GLU A 70 3.90 9.69 -23.27
CA GLU A 70 4.49 9.24 -24.54
C GLU A 70 5.54 8.12 -24.38
N GLN A 71 6.13 7.96 -23.19
CA GLN A 71 7.13 6.91 -22.93
C GLN A 71 6.51 5.57 -22.56
N PHE A 72 5.21 5.51 -22.28
CA PHE A 72 4.56 4.32 -21.74
C PHE A 72 4.77 3.09 -22.62
N GLU A 73 4.58 3.22 -23.93
CA GLU A 73 4.78 2.12 -24.88
C GLU A 73 6.24 1.65 -24.93
N ILE A 74 7.21 2.58 -24.85
CA ILE A 74 8.64 2.24 -24.84
C ILE A 74 8.98 1.45 -23.57
N VAL A 75 8.47 1.88 -22.42
CA VAL A 75 8.68 1.17 -21.14
C VAL A 75 8.09 -0.25 -21.21
N ILE A 76 6.89 -0.42 -21.77
CA ILE A 76 6.28 -1.74 -21.96
C ILE A 76 7.16 -2.62 -22.85
N LEU A 77 7.64 -2.11 -23.99
CA LEU A 77 8.50 -2.86 -24.91
C LEU A 77 9.81 -3.29 -24.25
N GLU A 78 10.41 -2.42 -23.42
CA GLU A 78 11.60 -2.77 -22.65
C GLU A 78 11.34 -3.90 -21.65
N ILE A 79 10.22 -3.83 -20.91
CA ILE A 79 9.82 -4.87 -19.96
C ILE A 79 9.61 -6.18 -20.71
N GLN A 80 8.82 -6.18 -21.78
CA GLN A 80 8.57 -7.37 -22.59
C GLN A 80 9.88 -7.99 -23.08
N THR A 81 10.80 -7.17 -23.58
CA THR A 81 12.11 -7.64 -24.07
C THR A 81 12.96 -8.26 -22.95
N LYS A 82 12.95 -7.67 -21.75
CA LYS A 82 13.69 -8.17 -20.58
C LYS A 82 13.16 -9.51 -20.06
N TYR A 83 11.87 -9.79 -20.23
CA TYR A 83 11.20 -10.98 -19.69
C TYR A 83 10.69 -11.96 -20.75
N ILE A 84 11.17 -11.86 -22.01
CA ILE A 84 10.78 -12.74 -23.13
C ILE A 84 10.93 -14.24 -22.79
N ASP A 85 11.94 -14.61 -21.99
CA ASP A 85 12.26 -16.00 -21.64
C ASP A 85 11.43 -16.54 -20.46
N GLU A 86 10.79 -15.68 -19.67
CA GLU A 86 9.95 -16.07 -18.52
C GLU A 86 8.57 -16.60 -18.93
N LYS A 87 8.18 -16.43 -20.21
CA LYS A 87 6.94 -16.99 -20.79
C LYS A 87 6.76 -18.50 -20.62
N ASN A 88 7.81 -19.24 -20.27
CA ASN A 88 7.79 -20.69 -20.10
C ASN A 88 7.70 -21.15 -18.62
N VAL A 89 7.65 -20.23 -17.67
CA VAL A 89 7.51 -20.55 -16.24
C VAL A 89 6.06 -20.31 -15.83
N PRO A 90 5.34 -21.30 -15.28
CA PRO A 90 4.02 -21.06 -14.72
C PRO A 90 4.13 -20.01 -13.61
N GLU A 91 3.32 -18.96 -13.69
CA GLU A 91 3.15 -17.98 -12.62
C GLU A 91 2.63 -18.71 -11.37
N THR A 92 3.54 -19.10 -10.49
CA THR A 92 3.18 -19.28 -9.10
C THR A 92 3.01 -17.87 -8.54
N GLU A 93 1.82 -17.29 -8.75
CA GLU A 93 1.32 -16.25 -7.85
C GLU A 93 1.49 -16.79 -6.44
N ILE A 94 2.52 -16.33 -5.74
CA ILE A 94 2.64 -16.53 -4.31
C ILE A 94 1.46 -15.74 -3.77
N ASP A 95 0.38 -16.46 -3.53
CA ASP A 95 -0.85 -16.02 -2.89
C ASP A 95 -0.49 -15.29 -1.58
N SER A 96 -0.23 -13.99 -1.72
CA SER A 96 0.12 -13.08 -0.65
C SER A 96 -1.07 -12.94 0.31
N GLN A 97 -2.28 -13.29 -0.16
CA GLN A 97 -3.48 -13.39 0.67
C GLN A 97 -3.35 -14.53 1.67
N LYS A 98 -2.79 -15.70 1.33
CA LYS A 98 -2.52 -16.76 2.32
C LYS A 98 -1.60 -16.29 3.44
N LYS A 99 -0.52 -15.58 3.09
CA LYS A 99 0.43 -15.05 4.08
C LYS A 99 -0.21 -13.96 4.94
N ARG A 100 -1.06 -13.10 4.35
CA ARG A 100 -1.84 -12.08 5.05
C ARG A 100 -2.90 -12.69 5.95
N ILE A 101 -3.62 -13.73 5.51
CA ILE A 101 -4.62 -14.48 6.28
C ILE A 101 -3.97 -15.20 7.47
N GLU A 102 -2.78 -15.79 7.30
CA GLU A 102 -2.02 -16.37 8.42
C GLU A 102 -1.59 -15.30 9.43
N LEU A 103 -1.08 -14.16 8.96
CA LEU A 103 -0.71 -13.05 9.84
C LEU A 103 -1.93 -12.44 10.55
N LEU A 104 -3.08 -12.32 9.87
CA LEU A 104 -4.34 -11.85 10.45
C LEU A 104 -4.92 -12.84 11.45
N LYS A 105 -4.90 -14.16 11.16
CA LYS A 105 -5.31 -15.21 12.11
C LYS A 105 -4.42 -15.22 13.36
N ASN A 106 -3.11 -15.02 13.19
CA ASN A 106 -2.17 -14.94 14.32
C ASN A 106 -2.33 -13.65 15.14
N ASN A 107 -2.84 -12.56 14.54
CA ASN A 107 -3.07 -11.28 15.21
C ASN A 107 -4.48 -11.12 15.81
N ASN A 108 -5.46 -11.93 15.39
CA ASN A 108 -6.87 -11.81 15.83
C ASN A 108 -7.19 -12.52 17.15
N LEU A 109 -6.20 -12.73 18.03
CA LEU A 109 -6.44 -13.39 19.31
C LEU A 109 -6.90 -12.47 20.44
N ASP A 110 -6.96 -11.14 20.31
CA ASP A 110 -7.69 -10.31 21.27
C ASP A 110 -7.85 -8.85 20.81
N GLN A 111 -9.03 -8.31 21.13
CA GLN A 111 -9.48 -6.91 21.25
C GLN A 111 -10.45 -6.40 20.19
N ASP A 112 -11.68 -6.15 20.68
CA ASP A 112 -12.68 -5.21 20.15
C ASP A 112 -11.99 -3.91 19.73
N LYS A 113 -11.69 -3.79 18.43
CA LYS A 113 -11.25 -2.54 17.84
C LYS A 113 -12.50 -1.78 17.42
N THR A 114 -12.95 -0.87 18.28
CA THR A 114 -13.79 0.24 17.84
C THR A 114 -13.06 0.91 16.68
N ASP A 115 -13.74 1.09 15.55
CA ASP A 115 -13.20 1.85 14.45
C ASP A 115 -12.87 3.26 14.96
N MET A 116 -11.59 3.60 14.95
CA MET A 116 -11.08 4.90 15.42
C MET A 116 -11.09 5.95 14.31
N TRP A 117 -11.66 5.61 13.15
CA TRP A 117 -11.61 6.39 11.91
C TRP A 117 -12.98 6.69 11.30
N ASP A 118 -14.05 6.05 11.76
CA ASP A 118 -15.43 6.39 11.35
C ASP A 118 -16.09 7.32 12.39
N ASP A 119 -16.48 8.53 11.94
CA ASP A 119 -17.36 9.47 12.64
C ASP A 119 -18.83 8.97 12.58
#